data_AF-A0A0F9I4E0-F1
#
_entry.id   AF-A0A0F9I4E0-F1
#
_cell.length_a   1.000
_cell.length_b   1.000
_cell.length_c   1.000
_cell.angle_alpha   90.00
_cell.angle_beta   90.00
_cell.angle_gamma   90.00
#
_symmetry.space_group_name_H-M   'P 1'
#
loop_
_entity.id
_entity.type
_entity.pdbx_description
1 polymer ?
#
loop_
_entity_poly.entity_id
_entity_poly.type
_entity_poly.pdbx_seq_one_letter_code
_entity_poly.pdbx_strand_id
1 'polypeptide(L)' 'MNTTETALKERIKELTCLYEVSSILMNVTHEKLYDELKAIGASLKKAFQFPSETQIEIFIPGHSVSTG' A
#
# COMPACT_ATOMS: atom_id res chain seq x y z
N MET A 1 -1.71 -2.39 24.74
CA MET A 1 -1.75 -3.76 25.30
C MET A 1 -1.54 -4.74 24.15
N ASN A 2 -0.46 -5.51 24.18
CA ASN A 2 -0.14 -6.50 23.15
C ASN A 2 -1.03 -7.73 23.33
N THR A 3 -2.21 -7.74 22.72
CA THR A 3 -2.96 -8.99 22.55
C THR A 3 -2.33 -9.73 21.36
N THR A 4 -2.11 -11.03 21.49
CA THR A 4 -1.64 -11.89 20.39
C THR A 4 -2.49 -11.69 19.13
N GLU A 5 -3.78 -11.41 19.32
CA GLU A 5 -4.72 -11.03 18.27
C GLU A 5 -4.34 -9.73 17.53
N THR A 6 -3.93 -8.68 18.25
CA THR A 6 -3.46 -7.43 17.61
C THR A 6 -2.22 -7.70 16.77
N ALA A 7 -1.25 -8.44 17.30
CA ALA A 7 -0.03 -8.79 16.56
C ALA A 7 -0.36 -9.63 15.32
N LEU A 8 -1.28 -10.59 15.44
CA LEU A 8 -1.74 -11.42 14.33
C LEU A 8 -2.45 -10.58 13.25
N LYS A 9 -3.32 -9.65 13.64
CA LYS A 9 -4.03 -8.76 12.72
C LYS A 9 -3.07 -7.88 11.93
N GLU A 10 -2.06 -7.32 12.58
CA GLU A 10 -1.04 -6.50 11.89
C GLU A 10 -0.20 -7.36 10.92
N ARG A 11 0.10 -8.62 11.26
CA ARG A 11 0.77 -9.54 10.32
C ARG A 11 -0.09 -9.92 9.13
N ILE A 12 -1.40 -10.10 9.32
CA ILE A 12 -2.33 -10.35 8.21
C ILE A 12 -2.34 -9.13 7.27
N LYS A 13 -2.42 -7.91 7.81
CA LYS A 13 -2.35 -6.68 7.01
C LYS A 13 -1.07 -6.58 6.19
N GLU A 14 0.08 -6.88 6.79
CA GLU A 14 1.38 -6.92 6.11
C GLU A 14 1.39 -7.93 4.95
N LEU A 15 0.96 -9.17 5.21
CA LEU A 15 0.93 -10.23 4.20
C LEU A 15 -0.06 -9.93 3.07
N THR A 16 -1.23 -9.40 3.38
CA THR A 16 -2.20 -8.95 2.37
C THR A 16 -1.62 -7.83 1.52
N CYS A 17 -0.96 -6.84 2.12
CA CYS A 17 -0.30 -5.77 1.37
C CYS A 17 0.77 -6.30 0.42
N LEU A 18 1.61 -7.26 0.88
CA LEU A 18 2.64 -7.88 0.04
C LEU A 18 2.02 -8.59 -1.17
N TYR A 19 0.92 -9.32 -0.96
CA TYR A 19 0.20 -9.98 -2.04
C TYR A 19 -0.41 -8.98 -3.03
N GLU A 20 -1.11 -7.95 -2.53
CA GLU A 20 -1.74 -6.91 -3.36
C GLU A 20 -0.69 -6.19 -4.22
N VAL A 21 0.43 -5.75 -3.62
CA VAL A 21 1.52 -5.08 -4.35
C VAL A 21 2.11 -6.01 -5.41
N SER A 22 2.36 -7.28 -5.07
CA SER A 22 2.87 -8.26 -6.04
C SER A 22 1.90 -8.46 -7.21
N SER A 23 0.60 -8.53 -6.92
CA SER A 23 -0.45 -8.66 -7.94
C SER A 23 -0.55 -7.44 -8.85
N ILE A 24 -0.44 -6.23 -8.28
CA ILE A 24 -0.40 -4.98 -9.05
C ILE A 24 0.81 -5.03 -9.99
N LEU A 25 2.01 -5.30 -9.45
CA LEU A 25 3.26 -5.33 -10.21
C LEU A 25 3.26 -6.34 -11.36
N MET A 26 2.61 -7.49 -11.19
CA MET A 26 2.49 -8.50 -12.27
C MET A 26 1.66 -8.04 -13.47
N ASN A 27 0.78 -7.05 -13.29
CA ASN A 27 -0.13 -6.56 -14.32
C ASN A 27 0.26 -5.18 -14.87
N VAL A 28 1.44 -4.67 -14.51
CA VAL A 28 1.90 -3.32 -14.84
C VAL A 28 2.04 -3.12 -16.34
N THR A 29 1.40 -2.08 -16.87
CA THR A 29 1.63 -1.58 -18.24
C THR A 29 2.00 -0.10 -18.25
N HIS A 30 2.76 0.33 -19.26
CA HIS A 30 3.23 1.72 -19.35
C HIS A 30 2.09 2.76 -19.36
N GLU A 31 0.92 2.39 -19.89
CA GLU A 31 -0.26 3.26 -19.93
C GLU A 31 -0.91 3.46 -18.56
N LYS A 32 -0.67 2.54 -17.62
CA LYS A 32 -1.34 2.48 -16.30
C LYS A 32 -0.41 2.74 -15.13
N LEU A 33 0.85 3.08 -15.40
CA LEU A 33 1.88 3.26 -14.37
C LEU A 33 1.40 4.12 -13.19
N TYR A 34 0.74 5.25 -13.45
CA TYR A 34 0.28 6.14 -12.39
C TYR A 34 -0.88 5.58 -11.58
N ASP A 35 -1.82 4.89 -12.23
CA ASP A 35 -2.94 4.21 -11.56
C ASP A 35 -2.42 3.06 -10.69
N GLU A 36 -1.40 2.35 -11.15
CA GLU A 36 -0.73 1.26 -10.43
C GLU A 36 0.07 1.79 -9.24
N LEU A 37 0.80 2.90 -9.39
CA LEU A 37 1.46 3.58 -8.27
C LEU A 37 0.44 4.04 -7.22
N LYS A 38 -0.72 4.55 -7.64
CA LYS A 38 -1.82 4.91 -6.73
C LYS A 38 -2.40 3.69 -6.03
N ALA A 39 -2.58 2.58 -6.73
CA ALA A 39 -3.02 1.33 -6.15
C ALA A 39 -2.00 0.79 -5.12
N ILE A 40 -0.71 0.83 -5.42
CA ILE A 40 0.37 0.46 -4.49
C ILE A 40 0.33 1.35 -3.24
N GLY A 41 0.22 2.67 -3.43
CA GLY A 41 0.09 3.61 -2.31
C GLY A 41 -1.12 3.28 -1.42
N ALA A 42 -2.26 2.94 -2.02
CA ALA A 42 -3.46 2.58 -1.29
C ALA A 42 -3.31 1.27 -0.50
N SER A 43 -2.66 0.25 -1.07
CA SER A 43 -2.33 -1.00 -0.37
C SER A 43 -1.40 -0.75 0.82
N LEU A 44 -0.35 0.06 0.62
CA LEU A 44 0.57 0.46 1.69
C LEU A 44 -0.17 1.16 2.82
N LYS A 45 -1.00 2.17 2.53
CA LYS A 45 -1.77 2.93 3.54
C LYS A 45 -2.64 2.01 4.41
N LYS A 46 -3.32 1.03 3.81
CA LYS A 46 -4.14 0.05 4.54
C LYS A 46 -3.33 -0.84 5.48
N ALA A 47 -2.05 -1.09 5.17
CA ALA A 47 -1.20 -1.96 5.96
C ALA A 47 -0.76 -1.32 7.29
N PHE A 48 -0.69 0.01 7.36
CA PHE A 48 -0.29 0.74 8.57
C PHE A 48 -1.29 0.58 9.71
N GLN A 49 -0.81 0.64 10.95
CA GLN A 49 -1.64 0.51 12.15
C GLN A 49 -2.78 1.54 12.20
N PHE A 50 -2.53 2.76 11.72
CA PHE A 50 -3.50 3.86 11.71
C PHE A 50 -3.64 4.45 10.29
N PRO A 51 -4.34 3.77 9.36
CA PRO A 51 -4.45 4.21 7.97
C PRO A 51 -5.11 5.58 7.81
N SER A 52 -6.02 5.97 8.70
CA SER A 52 -6.68 7.28 8.68
C SER A 52 -5.76 8.45 9.05
N GLU A 53 -4.67 8.15 9.76
CA GLU A 53 -3.67 9.13 10.23
C GLU A 53 -2.35 9.00 9.47
N THR A 54 -2.33 8.19 8.40
CA THR A 54 -1.13 7.91 7.60
C THR A 54 -1.38 8.28 6.14
N GLN A 55 -0.46 9.00 5.53
CA GLN A 55 -0.43 9.28 4.09
C GLN A 55 0.80 8.62 3.46
N ILE A 56 0.61 8.09 2.25
CA ILE A 56 1.70 7.55 1.43
C ILE A 56 1.92 8.50 0.25
N GLU A 57 3.17 8.89 0.05
CA GLU A 57 3.62 9.69 -1.09
C GLU A 57 4.68 8.92 -1.87
N ILE A 58 4.49 8.79 -3.18
CA ILE A 58 5.43 8.14 -4.09
C ILE A 58 5.90 9.17 -5.11
N PHE A 59 7.21 9.35 -5.19
CA PHE A 59 7.85 10.31 -6.08
C PHE A 59 8.63 9.58 -7.18
N ILE A 60 8.37 9.97 -8.42
CA ILE A 60 9.16 9.57 -9.59
C ILE A 60 9.49 10.83 -10.41
N PRO A 61 10.51 10.79 -11.29
CA PRO A 61 10.85 11.95 -12.10
C PRO A 61 9.62 12.50 -12.87
N GLY A 62 9.25 13.75 -12.60
CA GLY A 62 8.14 14.43 -13.26
C GLY A 62 6.73 14.09 -12.74
N HIS A 63 6.59 13.27 -11.69
CA HIS A 63 5.27 12.92 -11.16
C HIS A 63 5.29 12.54 -9.67
N SER A 64 4.16 12.77 -8.98
CA SER A 64 3.96 12.37 -7.59
C SER A 64 2.55 11.84 -7.38
N VAL A 65 2.43 10.75 -6.62
CA VAL A 65 1.14 10.17 -6.23
C VAL A 65 0.98 10.25 -4.71
N SER A 66 -0.20 10.65 -4.24
CA SER A 66 -0.57 10.67 -2.83
C SER A 66 -1.92 9.98 -2.59
N THR A 67 -2.06 9.39 -1.39
CA THR A 67 -3.28 8.73 -0.92
C THR A 67 -4.18 9.60 -0.04
N GLY A 68 -3.81 10.87 0.14
CA GLY A 68 -4.50 11.86 0.98
C GLY A 68 -4.49 11.55 2.46
#